data_AF-A0A8T4ZHP7-F1
#
_entry.id   AF-A0A8T4ZHP7-F1
#
_cell.length_a   1.000
_cell.length_b   1.000
_cell.length_c   1.000
_cell.angle_alpha   90.00
_cell.angle_beta   90.00
_cell.angle_gamma   90.00
#
_symmetry.space_group_name_H-M   'P 1'
#
loop_
_entity.id
_entity.type
_entity.pdbx_description
1 polymer ?
#
loop_
_entity_poly.entity_id
_entity_poly.type
_entity_poly.pdbx_seq_one_letter_code
_entity_poly.pdbx_strand_id
1 'polypeptide(L)'
;MPWLIYLILILIVVWFIATQKKKQVPRGKYEPKSTRMPGSKLSEQMQYDIRLTYRKFKQLYPYSKITYQEYKLLQMRNAFKRGTSSQKNKRMVR
;
A
#
# COMPACT_ATOMS: atom_id res chain seq x y z
N MET A 1 19.16 34.22 31.70
CA MET A 1 19.69 33.98 30.34
C MET A 1 18.58 33.50 29.41
N PRO A 2 17.94 34.42 28.64
CA PRO A 2 16.76 34.14 27.82
C PRO A 2 17.00 33.12 26.68
N TRP A 3 18.26 32.88 26.32
CA TRP A 3 18.73 31.85 25.39
C TRP A 3 18.15 30.46 25.66
N LEU A 4 17.94 30.09 26.93
CA LEU A 4 17.58 28.71 27.31
C LEU A 4 16.18 28.34 26.83
N ILE A 5 15.30 29.34 26.77
CA ILE A 5 13.92 29.19 26.32
C ILE A 5 13.90 28.86 24.82
N TYR A 6 14.78 29.50 24.03
CA TYR A 6 14.89 29.24 22.59
C TYR A 6 15.41 27.83 22.28
N LEU A 7 16.37 27.32 23.05
CA LEU A 7 16.86 25.94 22.89
C LEU A 7 15.77 24.90 23.13
N ILE A 8 14.94 25.11 24.16
CA ILE A 8 13.82 24.22 24.48
C ILE A 8 12.78 24.26 23.35
N LEU A 9 12.47 25.44 22.82
CA LEU A 9 11.50 25.62 21.75
C LEU A 9 11.96 24.94 20.45
N ILE A 10 13.26 25.02 20.12
CA ILE A 10 13.86 24.33 18.97
C ILE A 10 13.73 22.81 19.11
N LEU A 11 14.01 22.25 20.30
CA LEU A 11 13.88 20.81 20.56
C LEU A 11 12.43 20.32 20.37
N ILE A 12 11.45 21.08 20.84
CA ILE A 12 10.02 20.75 20.69
C ILE A 12 9.61 20.74 19.21
N VAL A 13 10.05 21.73 18.42
CA VAL A 13 9.75 21.80 16.98
C VAL A 13 10.38 20.63 16.22
N VAL A 14 11.64 20.30 16.52
CA VAL A 14 12.34 19.16 15.89
C VAL A 14 11.65 17.84 16.22
N TRP A 15 11.26 17.63 17.48
CA TRP A 15 10.53 16.43 17.90
C TRP A 15 9.16 16.34 17.21
N PHE A 16 8.42 17.45 17.12
CA PHE A 16 7.13 17.49 16.43
C PHE A 16 7.26 17.13 14.95
N ILE A 17 8.26 17.66 14.24
CA ILE A 17 8.51 17.31 12.83
C ILE A 17 8.88 15.82 12.69
N ALA A 18 9.71 15.28 13.60
CA ALA A 18 10.09 13.86 13.58
C ALA A 18 8.90 12.93 13.78
N THR A 19 7.95 13.28 14.66
CA THR A 19 6.74 12.47 14.87
C THR A 19 5.79 12.50 13.65
N GLN A 20 5.70 13.63 12.94
CA GLN A 20 4.85 13.77 11.75
C GLN A 20 5.33 12.94 10.55
N LYS A 21 6.63 12.64 10.45
CA LYS A 21 7.18 11.82 9.36
C LYS A 21 6.66 10.37 9.32
N LYS A 22 6.03 9.86 10.39
CA LYS A 22 5.46 8.50 10.41
C LYS A 22 4.09 8.38 9.70
N LYS A 23 3.40 9.49 9.38
CA LYS A 23 2.05 9.46 8.78
C LYS A 23 1.98 9.81 7.30
N GLN A 24 3.08 10.29 6.71
CA GLN A 24 3.13 10.54 5.27
C GLN A 24 3.54 9.27 4.56
N VAL A 25 2.57 8.42 4.20
CA VAL A 25 2.80 7.41 3.16
C VAL A 25 3.02 8.20 1.86
N PRO A 26 4.23 8.21 1.28
CA PRO A 26 4.46 8.95 0.05
C PRO A 26 3.55 8.38 -1.04
N ARG A 27 2.82 9.26 -1.74
CA ARG A 27 2.00 8.90 -2.92
C ARG A 27 2.85 8.40 -4.11
N GLY A 28 4.17 8.35 -3.97
CA GLY A 28 5.09 7.83 -4.97
C GLY A 28 5.79 6.58 -4.46
N LYS A 29 5.73 5.52 -5.28
CA LYS A 29 6.46 4.25 -5.16
C LYS A 29 6.08 3.40 -3.94
N TYR A 30 5.03 2.61 -4.13
CA TYR A 30 4.86 1.38 -3.35
C TYR A 30 6.00 0.43 -3.72
N GLU A 31 7.10 0.49 -2.98
CA GLU A 31 8.04 -0.63 -2.96
C GLU A 31 7.34 -1.80 -2.26
N PRO A 32 7.12 -2.93 -2.95
CA PRO A 32 6.57 -4.11 -2.30
C PRO A 32 7.68 -4.66 -1.41
N LYS A 33 7.73 -4.21 -0.15
CA LYS A 33 8.45 -4.95 0.89
C LYS A 33 7.90 -6.37 0.80
N SER A 34 8.75 -7.32 0.48
CA SER A 34 8.41 -8.72 0.21
C SER A 34 8.04 -9.43 1.50
N THR A 35 7.06 -8.89 2.23
CA THR A 35 6.36 -9.62 3.26
C THR A 35 5.70 -10.77 2.53
N ARG A 36 6.25 -11.98 2.72
CA ARG A 36 5.64 -13.24 2.31
C ARG A 36 4.20 -13.18 2.81
N MET A 37 3.26 -12.89 1.89
CA MET A 37 1.85 -12.79 2.23
C MET A 37 1.48 -14.12 2.88
N PRO A 38 0.84 -14.13 4.06
CA PRO A 38 0.48 -15.36 4.73
C PRO A 38 -0.49 -16.15 3.85
N GLY A 39 0.06 -17.10 3.09
CA GLY A 39 -0.28 -18.52 3.16
C GLY A 39 -1.74 -18.92 3.04
N SER A 40 -2.61 -18.13 2.42
CA SER A 40 -3.91 -18.63 1.96
C SER A 40 -3.90 -18.62 0.44
N LYS A 41 -4.08 -19.79 -0.17
CA LYS A 41 -4.46 -19.87 -1.58
C LYS A 41 -5.74 -19.04 -1.70
N LEU A 42 -5.62 -17.81 -2.20
CA LEU A 42 -6.76 -16.99 -2.57
C LEU A 42 -7.64 -17.86 -3.46
N SER A 43 -8.86 -18.14 -3.02
CA SER A 43 -9.81 -18.90 -3.83
C SER A 43 -9.92 -18.22 -5.19
N GLU A 44 -10.14 -19.00 -6.23
CA GLU A 44 -10.19 -18.49 -7.60
C GLU A 44 -11.20 -17.34 -7.71
N GLN A 45 -12.35 -17.48 -7.05
CA GLN A 45 -13.38 -16.45 -6.92
C GLN A 45 -12.87 -15.16 -6.27
N MET A 46 -12.11 -15.27 -5.17
CA MET A 46 -11.52 -14.11 -4.49
C MET A 46 -10.51 -13.39 -5.39
N GLN A 47 -9.85 -14.08 -6.33
CA GLN A 47 -8.97 -13.43 -7.31
C GLN A 47 -9.72 -12.55 -8.31
N TYR A 48 -10.95 -12.92 -8.68
CA TYR A 48 -11.83 -12.09 -9.51
C TYR A 48 -12.40 -10.92 -8.71
N ASP A 49 -12.79 -11.16 -7.46
CA ASP A 49 -13.40 -10.16 -6.58
C ASP A 49 -12.43 -9.07 -6.11
N ILE A 50 -11.11 -9.27 -6.24
CA ILE A 50 -10.10 -8.21 -6.02
C ILE A 50 -10.33 -6.99 -6.94
N ARG A 51 -11.12 -7.12 -8.02
CA ARG A 51 -11.53 -5.97 -8.86
C ARG A 51 -12.49 -5.01 -8.13
N LEU A 52 -13.20 -5.47 -7.11
CA LEU A 52 -14.19 -4.69 -6.40
C LEU A 52 -13.54 -3.57 -5.58
N THR A 53 -14.34 -2.75 -4.92
CA THR A 53 -13.80 -1.84 -3.91
C THR A 53 -13.48 -2.61 -2.63
N TYR A 54 -12.50 -2.14 -1.85
CA TYR A 54 -12.13 -2.77 -0.58
C TYR A 54 -13.34 -2.99 0.35
N ARG A 55 -14.26 -2.01 0.39
CA ARG A 55 -15.48 -2.10 1.19
C ARG A 55 -16.35 -3.29 0.79
N LYS A 56 -16.63 -3.45 -0.51
CA LYS A 56 -17.43 -4.59 -1.01
C LYS A 56 -16.68 -5.91 -0.82
N PHE A 57 -15.38 -5.91 -1.05
CA PHE A 57 -14.54 -7.08 -0.84
C PHE A 57 -14.57 -7.57 0.62
N LYS A 58 -14.47 -6.66 1.60
CA LYS A 58 -14.58 -7.01 3.02
C LYS A 58 -15.98 -7.45 3.44
N GLN A 59 -17.04 -7.00 2.75
CA GLN A 59 -18.39 -7.51 2.98
C GLN A 59 -18.53 -8.96 2.53
N LEU A 60 -17.95 -9.31 1.38
CA LEU A 60 -17.94 -10.69 0.86
C LEU A 60 -17.03 -11.61 1.67
N TYR A 61 -15.90 -11.08 2.15
CA TYR A 61 -14.89 -11.84 2.88
C TYR A 61 -14.60 -11.19 4.25
N PRO A 62 -15.54 -11.21 5.20
CA PRO A 62 -15.42 -10.52 6.48
C PRO A 62 -14.25 -11.06 7.32
N TYR A 63 -14.02 -12.38 7.28
CA TYR A 63 -12.94 -13.07 8.00
C TYR A 63 -11.55 -12.91 7.36
N SER A 64 -11.47 -12.28 6.18
CA SER A 64 -10.16 -12.02 5.57
C SER A 64 -9.31 -11.11 6.47
N LYS A 65 -8.07 -11.53 6.77
CA LYS A 65 -7.12 -10.72 7.56
C LYS A 65 -6.46 -9.60 6.74
N ILE A 66 -6.92 -9.38 5.52
CA ILE A 66 -6.31 -8.47 4.55
C ILE A 66 -6.61 -7.03 4.95
N THR A 67 -5.55 -6.26 5.14
CA THR A 67 -5.61 -4.82 5.36
C THR A 67 -5.83 -4.05 4.05
N TYR A 68 -6.26 -2.80 4.13
CA TYR A 68 -6.45 -1.95 2.94
C TYR A 68 -5.17 -1.81 2.10
N GLN A 69 -4.02 -1.71 2.75
CA GLN A 69 -2.72 -1.59 2.06
C GLN A 69 -2.39 -2.85 1.27
N GLU A 70 -2.59 -4.02 1.89
CA GLU A 70 -2.40 -5.32 1.24
C GLU A 70 -3.39 -5.54 0.09
N TYR A 71 -4.63 -5.08 0.26
CA TYR A 71 -5.64 -5.12 -0.79
C TYR A 71 -5.23 -4.32 -2.03
N LYS A 72 -4.70 -3.10 -1.84
CA LYS A 72 -4.18 -2.27 -2.93
C LYS A 72 -2.99 -2.94 -3.63
N LEU A 73 -2.09 -3.55 -2.87
CA LEU A 73 -0.98 -4.32 -3.44
C LEU A 73 -1.47 -5.51 -4.28
N LEU A 74 -2.50 -6.23 -3.81
CA LEU A 74 -3.11 -7.32 -4.57
C LEU A 74 -3.75 -6.83 -5.87
N GLN A 75 -4.46 -5.69 -5.84
CA GLN A 75 -4.99 -5.06 -7.05
C GLN A 75 -3.90 -4.72 -8.06
N MET A 76 -2.80 -4.12 -7.61
CA MET A 76 -1.68 -3.77 -8.48
C MET A 76 -1.03 -5.01 -9.11
N ARG A 77 -0.76 -6.06 -8.31
CA ARG A 77 -0.20 -7.32 -8.80
C ARG A 77 -1.10 -7.99 -9.84
N ASN A 78 -2.42 -8.03 -9.60
CA ASN A 78 -3.37 -8.59 -10.55
C ASN A 78 -3.51 -7.76 -11.84
N ALA A 79 -3.50 -6.43 -11.73
CA ALA A 79 -3.50 -5.55 -12.89
C ALA A 79 -2.25 -5.75 -13.74
N PHE A 80 -1.07 -5.85 -13.10
CA PHE A 80 0.18 -6.13 -13.77
C PHE A 80 0.14 -7.49 -14.50
N LYS A 81 -0.27 -8.56 -13.80
CA LYS A 81 -0.39 -9.92 -14.39
C LYS A 81 -1.28 -9.96 -15.64
N ARG A 82 -2.34 -9.14 -15.68
CA ARG A 82 -3.23 -9.04 -16.85
C ARG A 82 -2.71 -8.10 -17.94
N GLY A 83 -2.03 -7.02 -17.55
CA GLY A 83 -1.48 -6.03 -18.47
C GLY A 83 -0.27 -6.54 -19.24
N THR A 84 0.54 -7.42 -18.65
CA THR A 84 1.79 -7.91 -19.23
C THR A 84 1.66 -9.28 -19.92
N SER A 85 0.57 -9.50 -20.66
CA SER A 85 0.61 -10.57 -21.68
C SER A 85 1.65 -10.15 -22.73
N SER A 86 2.77 -10.87 -22.78
CA SER A 86 3.88 -10.64 -23.72
C SER A 86 3.40 -10.60 -25.18
N GLN A 87 2.35 -11.34 -25.52
CA GLN A 87 1.71 -11.28 -26.84
C GLN A 87 0.99 -9.95 -27.12
N LYS A 88 0.35 -9.32 -26.11
CA LYS A 88 -0.32 -8.02 -26.28
C LYS A 88 0.66 -6.85 -26.34
N ASN A 89 1.74 -6.90 -25.57
CA ASN A 89 2.73 -5.81 -25.54
C ASN A 89 3.54 -5.71 -26.85
N LYS A 90 3.72 -6.83 -27.57
CA LYS A 90 4.35 -6.85 -28.90
C LYS A 90 3.62 -6.02 -29.97
N ARG A 91 2.33 -5.69 -29.79
CA ARG A 91 1.58 -4.82 -30.74
C ARG A 91 1.80 -3.32 -30.52
N MET A 92 2.40 -2.92 -29.39
CA MET A 92 2.68 -1.51 -29.08
C MET A 92 4.04 -1.04 -29.60
N VAL A 93 4.91 -1.97 -30.00
CA VAL A 93 6.11 -1.68 -30.77
C VAL A 93 5.76 -1.91 -32.24
N ARG A 94 5.36 -0.84 -32.93
CA ARG A 94 5.35 -0.78 -34.39
C ARG A 94 6.55 0.03 -34.83
#